data_AF-A0A931G4Y7-F1
#
_entry.id   AF-A0A931G4Y7-F1
#
_cell.length_a   1.000
_cell.length_b   1.000
_cell.length_c   1.000
_cell.angle_alpha   90.00
_cell.angle_beta   90.00
_cell.angle_gamma   90.00
#
_symmetry.space_group_name_H-M   'P 1'
#
loop_
_entity.id
_entity.type
_entity.pdbx_description
1 polymer ?
#
loop_
_entity_poly.entity_id
_entity_poly.type
_entity_poly.pdbx_seq_one_letter_code
_entity_poly.pdbx_strand_id
1 'polypeptide(L)'
;MTQTSLTRQPKGIPVGGQFAATAHGEPDLTLRDEAQAGLSPDTVIAHAASSIGPGIIPALEDQVTATSTPGGRELLLQCMDSRYNPASEFNRISSYGGLKPEECDQLAGLGYTSVNEVAGEAMKRFSGVSSVIRNGVDPERLQVLGQLKTNEHQWSAWEKDAYLNAPVTELDGVLGANHASRADAYVRTVALLGEDKAARAGEAIALKIGDRGLIEATDHGLEDLKALRDTLPEAKRNAMHIVGLADRGITGHHLKTYGARACDRFSAVEMDAAGLPPAVIRSLAGAGVGTDLVDFRKLHSAGYTKGADVKDASRAMGTTDIRTLIKARKHATGEQMAVYKNATRKDITVVDAQAIGRLAKAGISEPDQLKAWTGAVHSTANWDLDRNQSILAIHADIIEAGITPDKLGEMTRAGIPVDEAGQYTDTADLWTAGQKFRDTYDAAQTRKVQTKWIREATPWAFTEDTYRTGDAQ
;
A
#
# COMPACT_ATOMS: atom_id res chain seq x y z
N MET A 1 19.67 -13.62 -76.85
CA MET A 1 21.09 -13.41 -76.50
C MET A 1 21.70 -14.77 -76.23
N THR A 2 22.86 -15.02 -76.85
CA THR A 2 23.49 -16.34 -76.98
C THR A 2 24.16 -16.76 -75.68
N GLN A 3 23.67 -17.81 -75.03
CA GLN A 3 24.23 -18.35 -73.79
C GLN A 3 25.55 -19.07 -74.11
N THR A 4 26.66 -18.57 -73.58
CA THR A 4 27.99 -19.16 -73.81
C THR A 4 28.25 -20.20 -72.71
N SER A 5 28.13 -21.48 -73.06
CA SER A 5 28.54 -22.59 -72.20
C SER A 5 30.07 -22.56 -72.03
N LEU A 6 30.55 -22.35 -70.80
CA LEU A 6 31.96 -22.39 -70.42
C LEU A 6 32.26 -23.74 -69.75
N THR A 7 32.29 -24.82 -70.53
CA THR A 7 32.90 -26.08 -70.07
C THR A 7 34.42 -25.96 -70.16
N ARG A 8 35.06 -25.64 -69.04
CA ARG A 8 36.53 -25.71 -68.91
C ARG A 8 36.96 -27.16 -68.82
N GLN A 9 37.31 -27.77 -69.95
CA GLN A 9 38.09 -29.02 -69.95
C GLN A 9 39.58 -28.65 -70.04
N PRO A 10 40.44 -29.05 -69.09
CA PRO A 10 41.87 -28.81 -69.19
C PRO A 10 42.46 -29.62 -70.36
N LYS A 11 43.23 -28.95 -71.22
CA LYS A 11 43.96 -29.58 -72.34
C LYS A 11 44.96 -30.61 -71.80
N GLY A 12 44.82 -31.88 -72.17
CA GLY A 12 45.91 -32.87 -72.08
C GLY A 12 45.63 -34.20 -71.39
N ILE A 13 44.40 -34.54 -70.98
CA ILE A 13 44.11 -35.85 -70.35
C ILE A 13 43.42 -36.79 -71.36
N PRO A 14 44.02 -37.93 -71.73
CA PRO A 14 43.36 -38.92 -72.58
C PRO A 14 42.27 -39.64 -71.79
N VAL A 15 41.02 -39.48 -72.20
CA VAL A 15 39.86 -40.13 -71.57
C VAL A 15 39.69 -41.52 -72.20
N GLY A 16 40.31 -42.52 -71.57
CA GLY A 16 40.19 -43.92 -71.98
C GLY A 16 40.45 -44.86 -70.81
N GLY A 17 39.47 -45.71 -70.50
CA GLY A 17 39.56 -46.75 -69.48
C GLY A 17 39.20 -46.29 -68.07
N GLN A 18 38.11 -46.87 -67.53
CA GLN A 18 37.63 -46.80 -66.14
C GLN A 18 36.95 -45.50 -65.63
N PHE A 19 37.15 -44.31 -66.22
CA PHE A 19 36.41 -43.10 -65.80
C PHE A 19 35.05 -42.86 -66.48
N ALA A 20 34.67 -43.70 -67.46
CA ALA A 20 33.35 -43.61 -68.11
C ALA A 20 32.20 -44.18 -67.26
N ALA A 21 32.50 -44.89 -66.17
CA ALA A 21 31.49 -45.57 -65.35
C ALA A 21 31.00 -44.76 -64.13
N THR A 22 31.56 -43.59 -63.86
CA THR A 22 31.14 -42.69 -62.76
C THR A 22 30.70 -41.31 -63.23
N ALA A 23 30.52 -41.11 -64.55
CA ALA A 23 29.87 -39.93 -65.09
C ALA A 23 28.36 -39.97 -64.80
N HIS A 24 28.01 -39.82 -63.52
CA HIS A 24 26.71 -39.29 -63.17
C HIS A 24 26.70 -37.86 -63.70
N GLY A 25 25.79 -37.55 -64.62
CA GLY A 25 25.57 -36.16 -65.02
C GLY A 25 25.34 -35.36 -63.75
N GLU A 26 26.23 -34.40 -63.48
CA GLU A 26 25.96 -33.40 -62.46
C GLU A 26 24.60 -32.78 -62.85
N PRO A 27 23.60 -32.78 -61.95
CA PRO A 27 22.37 -32.07 -62.25
C PRO A 27 22.77 -30.62 -62.56
N ASP A 28 22.26 -30.09 -63.67
CA ASP A 28 22.39 -28.68 -64.03
C ASP A 28 22.00 -27.84 -62.80
N LEU A 29 23.00 -27.36 -62.07
CA LEU A 29 22.82 -26.34 -61.05
C LEU A 29 22.61 -25.04 -61.82
N THR A 30 21.39 -24.85 -62.30
CA THR A 30 20.87 -23.51 -62.53
C THR A 30 20.92 -22.80 -61.20
N LEU A 31 21.99 -22.04 -60.96
CA LEU A 31 21.94 -20.87 -60.10
C LEU A 31 20.86 -19.98 -60.70
N ARG A 32 19.62 -20.14 -60.23
CA ARG A 32 18.60 -19.14 -60.48
C ARG A 32 19.19 -17.84 -59.96
N ASP A 33 19.13 -16.80 -60.78
CA ASP A 33 19.09 -15.43 -60.28
C ASP A 33 17.85 -15.35 -59.38
N GLU A 34 17.98 -15.78 -58.12
CA GLU A 34 17.05 -15.48 -57.03
C GLU A 34 17.23 -14.01 -56.67
N ALA A 35 16.98 -13.14 -57.65
CA ALA A 35 16.67 -11.77 -57.39
C ALA A 35 15.29 -11.76 -56.72
N GLN A 36 15.27 -11.85 -55.39
CA GLN A 36 14.15 -11.52 -54.50
C GLN A 36 12.76 -11.82 -55.09
N ALA A 37 12.44 -13.11 -55.29
CA ALA A 37 11.05 -13.48 -55.49
C ALA A 37 10.33 -13.25 -54.15
N GLY A 38 9.76 -12.06 -53.96
CA GLY A 38 8.97 -11.73 -52.78
C GLY A 38 7.88 -12.76 -52.54
N LEU A 39 7.45 -12.91 -51.27
CA LEU A 39 6.42 -13.88 -50.92
C LEU A 39 5.13 -13.59 -51.70
N SER A 40 4.62 -14.60 -52.42
CA SER A 40 3.33 -14.44 -53.10
C SER A 40 2.18 -14.71 -52.12
N PRO A 41 1.10 -13.90 -52.12
CA PRO A 41 -0.08 -14.17 -51.31
C PRO A 41 -0.64 -15.58 -51.50
N ASP A 42 -0.70 -16.05 -52.75
CA ASP A 42 -1.23 -17.37 -53.10
C ASP A 42 -0.42 -18.49 -52.44
N THR A 43 0.91 -18.37 -52.41
CA THR A 43 1.80 -19.34 -51.76
C THR A 43 1.56 -19.39 -50.26
N VAL A 44 1.53 -18.22 -49.60
CA VAL A 44 1.39 -18.14 -48.13
C VAL A 44 0.00 -18.58 -47.68
N ILE A 45 -1.05 -18.23 -48.43
CA ILE A 45 -2.43 -18.68 -48.19
C ILE A 45 -2.55 -20.19 -48.39
N ALA A 46 -1.88 -20.77 -49.40
CA ALA A 46 -1.83 -22.21 -49.60
C ALA A 46 -1.15 -22.93 -48.42
N HIS A 47 -0.05 -22.40 -47.88
CA HIS A 47 0.58 -22.92 -46.66
C HIS A 47 -0.39 -22.89 -45.47
N ALA A 48 -1.09 -21.77 -45.26
CA ALA A 48 -2.07 -21.64 -44.19
C ALA A 48 -3.26 -22.61 -44.34
N ALA A 49 -3.78 -22.76 -45.55
CA ALA A 49 -4.86 -23.69 -45.86
C ALA A 49 -4.44 -25.16 -45.63
N SER A 50 -3.19 -25.51 -45.96
CA SER A 50 -2.64 -26.84 -45.65
C SER A 50 -2.44 -27.07 -44.15
N SER A 51 -2.16 -26.02 -43.38
CA SER A 51 -1.87 -26.10 -41.94
C SER A 51 -3.13 -26.15 -41.07
N ILE A 52 -4.14 -25.31 -41.38
CA ILE A 52 -5.34 -25.11 -40.55
C ILE A 52 -6.64 -25.55 -41.25
N GLY A 53 -6.61 -25.74 -42.58
CA GLY A 53 -7.75 -26.09 -43.41
C GLY A 53 -8.27 -24.92 -44.26
N PRO A 54 -9.04 -25.19 -45.33
CA PRO A 54 -9.45 -24.18 -46.31
C PRO A 54 -10.38 -23.09 -45.75
N GLY A 55 -11.02 -23.31 -44.59
CA GLY A 55 -11.90 -22.33 -43.97
C GLY A 55 -11.21 -21.04 -43.50
N ILE A 56 -9.87 -21.02 -43.43
CA ILE A 56 -9.11 -19.82 -43.04
C ILE A 56 -8.84 -18.87 -44.22
N ILE A 57 -8.98 -19.34 -45.46
CA ILE A 57 -8.63 -18.58 -46.68
C ILE A 57 -9.31 -17.20 -46.71
N PRO A 58 -10.64 -17.07 -46.53
CA PRO A 58 -11.31 -15.76 -46.63
C PRO A 58 -10.75 -14.75 -45.62
N ALA A 59 -10.48 -15.19 -44.39
CA ALA A 59 -9.95 -14.32 -43.35
C ALA A 59 -8.51 -13.83 -43.65
N LEU A 60 -7.70 -14.63 -44.33
CA LEU A 60 -6.34 -14.23 -44.73
C LEU A 60 -6.37 -13.31 -45.96
N GLU A 61 -7.24 -13.59 -46.93
CA GLU A 61 -7.48 -12.71 -48.09
C GLU A 61 -7.96 -11.32 -47.64
N ASP A 62 -8.88 -11.27 -46.66
CA ASP A 62 -9.35 -10.04 -46.04
C ASP A 62 -8.20 -9.27 -45.37
N GLN A 63 -7.32 -9.96 -44.63
CA GLN A 63 -6.16 -9.32 -43.99
C GLN A 63 -5.16 -8.76 -45.02
N VAL A 64 -4.86 -9.52 -46.08
CA VAL A 64 -3.98 -9.07 -47.16
C VAL A 64 -4.58 -7.85 -47.86
N THR A 65 -5.89 -7.87 -48.11
CA THR A 65 -6.61 -6.74 -48.74
C THR A 65 -6.68 -5.52 -47.83
N ALA A 66 -6.70 -5.71 -46.50
CA ALA A 66 -6.73 -4.63 -45.53
C ALA A 66 -5.38 -3.90 -45.36
N THR A 67 -4.27 -4.46 -45.86
CA THR A 67 -2.98 -3.73 -45.90
C THR A 67 -3.03 -2.64 -46.98
N SER A 68 -2.66 -1.43 -46.59
CA SER A 68 -2.75 -0.23 -47.42
C SER A 68 -1.45 0.06 -48.17
N THR A 69 -0.33 -0.50 -47.74
CA THR A 69 0.99 -0.24 -48.32
C THR A 69 1.65 -1.52 -48.87
N PRO A 70 2.45 -1.44 -49.95
CA PRO A 70 3.21 -2.59 -50.44
C PRO A 70 4.15 -3.19 -49.39
N GLY A 71 4.81 -2.34 -48.58
CA GLY A 71 5.70 -2.79 -47.52
C GLY A 71 4.95 -3.47 -46.37
N GLY A 72 3.79 -2.92 -45.97
CA GLY A 72 2.94 -3.54 -44.95
C GLY A 72 2.39 -4.89 -45.42
N ARG A 73 2.00 -4.99 -46.70
CA ARG A 73 1.61 -6.26 -47.31
C ARG A 73 2.73 -7.30 -47.24
N GLU A 74 3.96 -6.92 -47.60
CA GLU A 74 5.11 -7.81 -47.53
C GLU A 74 5.39 -8.30 -46.10
N LEU A 75 5.41 -7.39 -45.12
CA LEU A 75 5.57 -7.75 -43.69
C LEU A 75 4.46 -8.68 -43.19
N LEU A 76 3.21 -8.46 -43.64
CA LEU A 76 2.09 -9.34 -43.30
C LEU A 76 2.29 -10.75 -43.87
N LEU A 77 2.72 -10.85 -45.13
CA LEU A 77 2.99 -12.15 -45.77
C LEU A 77 4.11 -12.90 -45.08
N GLN A 78 5.19 -12.22 -44.69
CA GLN A 78 6.27 -12.83 -43.89
C GLN A 78 5.77 -13.31 -42.51
N CYS A 79 4.91 -12.54 -41.86
CA CYS A 79 4.27 -12.96 -40.60
C CYS A 79 3.43 -14.22 -40.78
N MET A 80 2.61 -14.27 -41.84
CA MET A 80 1.79 -15.42 -42.15
C MET A 80 2.65 -16.64 -42.51
N ASP A 81 3.70 -16.48 -43.31
CA ASP A 81 4.62 -17.58 -43.65
C ASP A 81 5.31 -18.13 -42.39
N SER A 82 5.85 -17.26 -41.53
CA SER A 82 6.46 -17.67 -40.23
C SER A 82 5.53 -18.49 -39.33
N ARG A 83 4.22 -18.31 -39.50
CA ARG A 83 3.20 -18.97 -38.68
C ARG A 83 2.74 -20.30 -39.27
N TYR A 84 2.64 -20.38 -40.60
CA TYR A 84 1.98 -21.48 -41.29
C TYR A 84 2.91 -22.39 -42.09
N ASN A 85 4.13 -21.92 -42.39
CA ASN A 85 5.15 -22.68 -43.10
C ASN A 85 6.23 -23.15 -42.09
N PRO A 86 6.30 -24.45 -41.77
CA PRO A 86 7.35 -24.99 -40.90
C PRO A 86 8.77 -24.79 -41.42
N ALA A 87 8.93 -24.53 -42.73
CA ALA A 87 10.20 -24.26 -43.38
C ALA A 87 10.46 -22.75 -43.59
N SER A 88 9.63 -21.88 -43.02
CA SER A 88 9.82 -20.43 -43.08
C SER A 88 11.19 -20.02 -42.51
N GLU A 89 11.88 -19.14 -43.22
CA GLU A 89 13.10 -18.48 -42.73
C GLU A 89 12.80 -17.31 -41.76
N PHE A 90 11.53 -16.89 -41.68
CA PHE A 90 11.07 -15.83 -40.80
C PHE A 90 10.77 -16.35 -39.39
N ASN A 91 11.21 -15.58 -38.39
CA ASN A 91 10.98 -15.84 -36.98
C ASN A 91 9.54 -15.49 -36.59
N ARG A 92 8.92 -16.42 -35.87
CA ARG A 92 7.55 -16.23 -35.37
C ARG A 92 7.52 -15.14 -34.28
N ILE A 93 6.72 -14.10 -34.49
CA ILE A 93 6.42 -13.11 -33.46
C ILE A 93 5.54 -13.74 -32.39
N SER A 94 5.95 -13.63 -31.12
CA SER A 94 5.28 -14.26 -29.97
C SER A 94 3.96 -13.60 -29.54
N SER A 95 3.40 -12.69 -30.34
CA SER A 95 2.10 -12.09 -30.04
C SER A 95 0.98 -13.13 -30.21
N TYR A 96 0.05 -13.18 -29.25
CA TYR A 96 -1.04 -14.17 -29.18
C TYR A 96 -1.97 -14.17 -30.42
N GLY A 97 -1.89 -13.13 -31.27
CA GLY A 97 -2.69 -12.97 -32.50
C GLY A 97 -1.91 -12.79 -33.81
N GLY A 98 -0.58 -12.66 -33.80
CA GLY A 98 0.18 -12.13 -34.94
C GLY A 98 0.09 -10.60 -35.05
N LEU A 99 0.66 -10.03 -36.12
CA LEU A 99 0.53 -8.60 -36.43
C LEU A 99 -0.79 -8.33 -37.16
N LYS A 100 -1.43 -7.21 -36.86
CA LYS A 100 -2.57 -6.71 -37.63
C LYS A 100 -2.11 -6.03 -38.92
N PRO A 101 -2.93 -5.99 -39.99
CA PRO A 101 -2.62 -5.27 -41.23
C PRO A 101 -2.15 -3.83 -41.02
N GLU A 102 -2.86 -3.08 -40.16
CA GLU A 102 -2.52 -1.69 -39.81
C GLU A 102 -1.15 -1.58 -39.09
N GLU A 103 -0.80 -2.55 -38.25
CA GLU A 103 0.50 -2.59 -37.57
C GLU A 103 1.63 -2.87 -38.56
N CYS A 104 1.39 -3.74 -39.55
CA CYS A 104 2.34 -3.99 -40.64
C CYS A 104 2.58 -2.73 -41.49
N ASP A 105 1.52 -2.00 -41.86
CA ASP A 105 1.64 -0.73 -42.59
C ASP A 105 2.42 0.32 -41.77
N GLN A 106 2.16 0.41 -40.47
CA GLN A 106 2.86 1.32 -39.58
C GLN A 106 4.34 0.95 -39.42
N LEU A 107 4.68 -0.33 -39.28
CA LEU A 107 6.06 -0.79 -39.25
C LEU A 107 6.78 -0.53 -40.57
N ALA A 108 6.14 -0.80 -41.71
CA ALA A 108 6.70 -0.46 -43.01
C ALA A 108 6.95 1.05 -43.14
N GLY A 109 6.04 1.88 -42.63
CA GLY A 109 6.20 3.33 -42.55
C GLY A 109 7.37 3.80 -41.68
N LEU A 110 7.79 3.00 -40.69
CA LEU A 110 8.98 3.22 -39.87
C LEU A 110 10.27 2.67 -40.52
N GLY A 111 10.17 2.04 -41.70
CA GLY A 111 11.31 1.51 -42.45
C GLY A 111 11.63 0.04 -42.20
N TYR A 112 10.78 -0.69 -41.48
CA TYR A 112 10.95 -2.14 -41.32
C TYR A 112 10.69 -2.86 -42.65
N THR A 113 11.60 -3.77 -43.00
CA THR A 113 11.53 -4.54 -44.25
C THR A 113 11.44 -6.05 -43.99
N SER A 114 11.74 -6.49 -42.78
CA SER A 114 11.60 -7.89 -42.39
C SER A 114 10.97 -8.06 -41.02
N VAL A 115 10.09 -9.06 -40.88
CA VAL A 115 9.55 -9.46 -39.58
C VAL A 115 10.63 -9.96 -38.62
N ASN A 116 11.79 -10.39 -39.13
CA ASN A 116 12.93 -10.78 -38.31
C ASN A 116 13.51 -9.60 -37.51
N GLU A 117 13.43 -8.37 -38.04
CA GLU A 117 13.90 -7.15 -37.37
C GLU A 117 13.06 -6.86 -36.12
N VAL A 118 11.77 -7.18 -36.15
CA VAL A 118 10.83 -7.00 -35.01
C VAL A 118 10.60 -8.27 -34.18
N ALA A 119 11.07 -9.43 -34.64
CA ALA A 119 11.00 -10.69 -33.89
C ALA A 119 12.23 -10.94 -33.00
N GLY A 120 13.27 -10.10 -33.12
CA GLY A 120 14.54 -10.26 -32.42
C GLY A 120 14.50 -10.04 -30.89
N GLU A 121 15.60 -10.38 -30.21
CA GLU A 121 15.76 -10.19 -28.76
C GLU A 121 15.55 -8.74 -28.30
N ALA A 122 15.90 -7.76 -29.16
CA ALA A 122 15.68 -6.35 -28.91
C ALA A 122 14.20 -6.03 -28.62
N MET A 123 13.29 -6.70 -29.32
CA MET A 123 11.86 -6.50 -29.18
C MET A 123 11.36 -6.89 -27.78
N LYS A 124 11.99 -7.88 -27.13
CA LYS A 124 11.62 -8.31 -25.78
C LYS A 124 11.86 -7.24 -24.73
N ARG A 125 12.63 -6.19 -25.05
CA ARG A 125 12.82 -5.03 -24.18
C ARG A 125 11.62 -4.10 -24.18
N PHE A 126 10.79 -4.12 -25.21
CA PHE A 126 9.61 -3.27 -25.33
C PHE A 126 8.36 -3.99 -24.83
N SER A 127 7.30 -3.23 -24.54
CA SER A 127 5.97 -3.77 -24.22
C SER A 127 5.22 -4.35 -25.43
N GLY A 128 5.95 -4.83 -26.46
CA GLY A 128 5.40 -5.34 -27.70
C GLY A 128 5.38 -4.33 -28.84
N VAL A 129 4.90 -4.79 -30.01
CA VAL A 129 5.00 -4.09 -31.30
C VAL A 129 4.30 -2.74 -31.27
N SER A 130 3.13 -2.67 -30.62
CA SER A 130 2.41 -1.42 -30.46
C SER A 130 3.22 -0.36 -29.71
N SER A 131 4.17 -0.74 -28.85
CA SER A 131 5.06 0.22 -28.18
C SER A 131 6.13 0.78 -29.11
N VAL A 132 6.74 -0.07 -29.95
CA VAL A 132 7.69 0.36 -31.01
C VAL A 132 7.02 1.33 -31.96
N ILE A 133 5.82 0.98 -32.44
CA ILE A 133 5.02 1.84 -33.33
C ILE A 133 4.69 3.16 -32.65
N ARG A 134 4.11 3.13 -31.44
CA ARG A 134 3.70 4.34 -30.71
C ARG A 134 4.85 5.29 -30.42
N ASN A 135 6.02 4.75 -30.13
CA ASN A 135 7.22 5.55 -29.85
C ASN A 135 8.02 5.88 -31.13
N GLY A 136 7.57 5.46 -32.32
CA GLY A 136 8.24 5.75 -33.59
C GLY A 136 9.65 5.18 -33.70
N VAL A 137 9.89 4.00 -33.13
CA VAL A 137 11.24 3.39 -33.12
C VAL A 137 11.48 2.71 -34.47
N ASP A 138 12.46 3.20 -35.22
CA ASP A 138 12.92 2.62 -36.49
C ASP A 138 13.83 1.38 -36.28
N PRO A 139 14.16 0.61 -37.34
CA PRO A 139 14.99 -0.59 -37.22
C PRO A 139 16.38 -0.35 -36.64
N GLU A 140 17.05 0.74 -37.03
CA GLU A 140 18.41 1.06 -36.59
C GLU A 140 18.43 1.37 -35.09
N ARG A 141 17.47 2.19 -34.63
CA ARG A 141 17.29 2.50 -33.22
C ARG A 141 16.88 1.27 -32.41
N LEU A 142 16.01 0.40 -32.94
CA LEU A 142 15.64 -0.85 -32.28
C LEU A 142 16.86 -1.75 -32.06
N GLN A 143 17.75 -1.84 -33.06
CA GLN A 143 18.98 -2.62 -32.95
C GLN A 143 19.89 -2.08 -31.84
N VAL A 144 20.10 -0.77 -31.78
CA VAL A 144 20.91 -0.11 -30.73
C VAL A 144 20.28 -0.30 -29.34
N LEU A 145 18.97 -0.08 -29.21
CA LEU A 145 18.26 -0.29 -27.94
C LEU A 145 18.22 -1.75 -27.50
N GLY A 146 18.37 -2.70 -28.43
CA GLY A 146 18.53 -4.12 -28.13
C GLY A 146 19.74 -4.46 -27.26
N GLN A 147 20.73 -3.58 -27.20
CA GLN A 147 21.91 -3.71 -26.34
C GLN A 147 21.59 -3.47 -24.85
N LEU A 148 20.43 -2.86 -24.54
CA LEU A 148 20.02 -2.59 -23.17
C LEU A 148 19.70 -3.87 -22.40
N LYS A 149 20.14 -3.90 -21.13
CA LYS A 149 19.80 -4.97 -20.18
C LYS A 149 18.42 -4.79 -19.52
N THR A 150 17.87 -3.58 -19.59
CA THR A 150 16.61 -3.19 -18.95
C THR A 150 15.48 -3.08 -19.96
N ASN A 151 14.27 -3.40 -19.52
CA ASN A 151 13.06 -3.28 -20.33
C ASN A 151 12.50 -1.85 -20.28
N GLU A 152 11.68 -1.48 -21.26
CA GLU A 152 11.09 -0.15 -21.46
C GLU A 152 10.41 0.39 -20.20
N HIS A 153 9.64 -0.45 -19.51
CA HIS A 153 8.92 -0.07 -18.28
C HIS A 153 9.85 0.24 -17.09
N GLN A 154 11.14 -0.06 -17.20
CA GLN A 154 12.15 0.23 -16.17
C GLN A 154 12.95 1.50 -16.49
N TRP A 155 12.73 2.11 -17.65
CA TRP A 155 13.36 3.37 -18.01
C TRP A 155 12.74 4.50 -17.20
N SER A 156 13.60 5.38 -16.70
CA SER A 156 13.19 6.66 -16.15
C SER A 156 12.71 7.62 -17.25
N ALA A 157 12.14 8.78 -16.87
CA ALA A 157 11.60 9.70 -17.86
C ALA A 157 12.72 10.28 -18.74
N TRP A 158 13.87 10.61 -18.14
CA TRP A 158 15.02 11.08 -18.91
C TRP A 158 15.67 9.97 -19.73
N GLU A 159 15.82 8.75 -19.20
CA GLU A 159 16.33 7.64 -20.03
C GLU A 159 15.43 7.41 -21.25
N LYS A 160 14.11 7.41 -21.06
CA LYS A 160 13.16 7.22 -22.17
C LYS A 160 13.28 8.34 -23.21
N ASP A 161 13.37 9.60 -22.77
CA ASP A 161 13.57 10.74 -23.66
C ASP A 161 14.88 10.60 -24.46
N ALA A 162 15.99 10.25 -23.79
CA ALA A 162 17.29 10.05 -24.45
C ALA A 162 17.25 8.90 -25.46
N TYR A 163 16.71 7.74 -25.06
CA TYR A 163 16.63 6.55 -25.90
C TYR A 163 15.79 6.75 -27.16
N LEU A 164 14.73 7.56 -27.08
CA LEU A 164 13.83 7.78 -28.20
C LEU A 164 14.26 8.94 -29.10
N ASN A 165 14.89 9.99 -28.54
CA ASN A 165 15.10 11.24 -29.28
C ASN A 165 16.57 11.56 -29.60
N ALA A 166 17.54 10.94 -28.93
CA ALA A 166 18.97 11.21 -29.23
C ALA A 166 19.38 10.61 -30.59
N PRO A 167 20.37 11.18 -31.30
CA PRO A 167 20.91 10.59 -32.52
C PRO A 167 21.37 9.13 -32.29
N VAL A 168 21.02 8.22 -33.21
CA VAL A 168 21.29 6.78 -33.07
C VAL A 168 22.79 6.49 -32.90
N THR A 169 23.64 7.23 -33.60
CA THR A 169 25.10 7.12 -33.53
C THR A 169 25.66 7.49 -32.15
N GLU A 170 25.11 8.52 -31.50
CA GLU A 170 25.51 8.91 -30.14
C GLU A 170 25.01 7.91 -29.11
N LEU A 171 23.77 7.44 -29.28
CA LEU A 171 23.19 6.42 -28.42
C LEU A 171 23.99 5.10 -28.47
N ASP A 172 24.39 4.64 -29.65
CA ASP A 172 25.22 3.45 -29.82
C ASP A 172 26.58 3.61 -29.12
N GLY A 173 27.21 4.80 -29.24
CA GLY A 173 28.45 5.11 -28.53
C GLY A 173 28.31 5.03 -27.00
N VAL A 174 27.17 5.45 -26.46
CA VAL A 174 26.88 5.37 -25.01
C VAL A 174 26.61 3.93 -24.57
N LEU A 175 25.80 3.18 -25.33
CA LEU A 175 25.40 1.81 -24.97
C LEU A 175 26.50 0.76 -25.20
N GLY A 176 27.35 0.96 -26.21
CA GLY A 176 28.48 0.08 -26.52
C GLY A 176 29.60 0.09 -25.47
N ALA A 177 29.59 1.03 -24.53
CA ALA A 177 30.55 1.12 -23.43
C ALA A 177 30.28 0.08 -22.31
N ASN A 178 30.51 -1.20 -22.63
CA ASN A 178 30.16 -2.39 -21.83
C ASN A 178 30.76 -2.48 -20.39
N HIS A 179 31.56 -1.52 -19.95
CA HIS A 179 32.23 -1.51 -18.64
C HIS A 179 31.77 -0.40 -17.69
N ALA A 180 30.80 0.42 -18.08
CA ALA A 180 30.29 1.48 -17.21
C ALA A 180 29.52 0.90 -16.01
N SER A 181 29.68 1.51 -14.84
CA SER A 181 28.75 1.24 -13.72
C SER A 181 27.33 1.67 -14.12
N ARG A 182 26.30 1.16 -13.45
CA ARG A 182 24.91 1.56 -13.74
C ARG A 182 24.70 3.08 -13.57
N ALA A 183 25.41 3.71 -12.63
CA ALA A 183 25.37 5.15 -12.41
C ALA A 183 26.04 5.91 -13.57
N ASP A 184 27.23 5.48 -14.00
CA ASP A 184 27.93 6.11 -15.11
C ASP A 184 27.16 5.95 -16.42
N ALA A 185 26.55 4.78 -16.65
CA ALA A 185 25.69 4.55 -17.80
C ALA A 185 24.50 5.53 -17.80
N TYR A 186 23.85 5.73 -16.65
CA TYR A 186 22.76 6.71 -16.53
C TYR A 186 23.24 8.14 -16.83
N VAL A 187 24.35 8.59 -16.23
CA VAL A 187 24.92 9.94 -16.47
C VAL A 187 25.25 10.16 -17.96
N ARG A 188 25.85 9.16 -18.63
CA ARG A 188 26.16 9.24 -20.07
C ARG A 188 24.89 9.29 -20.93
N THR A 189 23.88 8.48 -20.61
CA THR A 189 22.60 8.49 -21.31
C THR A 189 21.92 9.85 -21.20
N VAL A 190 21.81 10.42 -20.00
CA VAL A 190 21.13 11.70 -19.82
C VAL A 190 21.94 12.90 -20.35
N ALA A 191 23.25 12.74 -20.56
CA ALA A 191 24.07 13.74 -21.23
C ALA A 191 23.66 13.97 -22.70
N LEU A 192 23.02 12.98 -23.34
CA LEU A 192 22.42 13.12 -24.67
C LEU A 192 21.26 14.13 -24.70
N LEU A 193 20.73 14.52 -23.54
CA LEU A 193 19.63 15.47 -23.39
C LEU A 193 20.09 16.89 -23.03
N GLY A 194 21.40 17.13 -22.92
CA GLY A 194 21.99 18.43 -22.62
C GLY A 194 22.82 18.49 -21.34
N GLU A 195 23.65 19.53 -21.25
CA GLU A 195 24.64 19.71 -20.18
C GLU A 195 24.00 19.85 -18.79
N ASP A 196 22.84 20.52 -18.67
CA ASP A 196 22.17 20.73 -17.39
C ASP A 196 21.73 19.40 -16.74
N LYS A 197 21.16 18.48 -17.53
CA LYS A 197 20.74 17.15 -17.04
C LYS A 197 21.95 16.30 -16.67
N ALA A 198 23.03 16.37 -17.45
CA ALA A 198 24.29 15.69 -17.15
C ALA A 198 24.92 16.20 -15.83
N ALA A 199 24.98 17.52 -15.67
CA ALA A 199 25.54 18.17 -14.49
C ALA A 199 24.75 17.76 -13.23
N ARG A 200 23.41 17.83 -13.29
CA ARG A 200 22.55 17.40 -12.19
C ARG A 200 22.71 15.92 -11.86
N ALA A 201 22.77 15.04 -12.85
CA ALA A 201 22.99 13.62 -12.62
C ALA A 201 24.36 13.35 -11.98
N GLY A 202 25.42 14.00 -12.47
CA GLY A 202 26.76 13.92 -11.89
C GLY A 202 26.81 14.39 -10.43
N GLU A 203 26.20 15.54 -10.13
CA GLU A 203 26.08 16.06 -8.77
C GLU A 203 25.31 15.10 -7.86
N ALA A 204 24.19 14.55 -8.35
CA ALA A 204 23.38 13.60 -7.58
C ALA A 204 24.17 12.33 -7.23
N ILE A 205 24.94 11.78 -8.17
CA ILE A 205 25.82 10.63 -7.92
C ILE A 205 26.92 10.98 -6.92
N ALA A 206 27.50 12.18 -6.99
CA ALA A 206 28.47 12.65 -5.98
C ALA A 206 27.84 12.74 -4.57
N LEU A 207 26.57 13.10 -4.48
CA LEU A 207 25.74 13.10 -3.27
C LEU A 207 25.21 11.71 -2.87
N LYS A 208 25.64 10.66 -3.58
CA LYS A 208 25.25 9.26 -3.42
C LYS A 208 23.75 9.02 -3.67
N ILE A 209 23.08 9.86 -4.46
CA ILE A 209 21.69 9.71 -4.89
C ILE A 209 21.68 8.89 -6.19
N GLY A 210 21.48 7.58 -6.06
CA GLY A 210 21.38 6.66 -7.22
C GLY A 210 19.95 6.42 -7.73
N ASP A 211 18.93 6.93 -7.04
CA ASP A 211 17.54 6.77 -7.45
C ASP A 211 17.18 7.80 -8.52
N ARG A 212 16.87 7.33 -9.73
CA ARG A 212 16.57 8.16 -10.90
C ARG A 212 15.40 9.11 -10.66
N GLY A 213 14.37 8.68 -9.93
CA GLY A 213 13.23 9.53 -9.64
C GLY A 213 13.57 10.76 -8.78
N LEU A 214 14.60 10.65 -7.92
CA LEU A 214 15.10 11.79 -7.16
C LEU A 214 15.99 12.70 -8.01
N ILE A 215 16.80 12.12 -8.89
CA ILE A 215 17.65 12.88 -9.81
C ILE A 215 16.75 13.74 -10.72
N GLU A 216 15.66 13.17 -11.23
CA GLU A 216 14.77 13.81 -12.19
C GLU A 216 13.78 14.82 -11.57
N ALA A 217 13.67 14.88 -10.23
CA ALA A 217 12.80 15.82 -9.51
C ALA A 217 13.39 17.24 -9.48
N THR A 218 13.43 17.90 -10.65
CA THR A 218 14.11 19.19 -10.89
C THR A 218 13.56 20.38 -10.12
N ASP A 219 12.30 20.30 -9.64
CA ASP A 219 11.69 21.35 -8.82
C ASP A 219 12.32 21.47 -7.42
N HIS A 220 13.17 20.50 -7.05
CA HIS A 220 13.81 20.42 -5.74
C HIS A 220 15.34 20.35 -5.86
N GLY A 221 16.02 20.99 -4.90
CA GLY A 221 17.48 20.93 -4.76
C GLY A 221 17.94 19.54 -4.33
N LEU A 222 19.06 19.06 -4.89
CA LEU A 222 19.58 17.71 -4.59
C LEU A 222 19.99 17.55 -3.12
N GLU A 223 20.52 18.60 -2.49
CA GLU A 223 20.88 18.59 -1.07
C GLU A 223 19.66 18.43 -0.15
N ASP A 224 18.52 19.05 -0.50
CA ASP A 224 17.28 18.89 0.25
C ASP A 224 16.72 17.47 0.11
N LEU A 225 16.71 16.93 -1.11
CA LEU A 225 16.31 15.54 -1.37
C LEU A 225 17.23 14.54 -0.64
N LYS A 226 18.54 14.80 -0.62
CA LYS A 226 19.51 14.02 0.13
C LYS A 226 19.21 14.07 1.62
N ALA A 227 19.00 15.26 2.18
CA ALA A 227 18.72 15.45 3.60
C ALA A 227 17.43 14.74 4.03
N LEU A 228 16.39 14.77 3.19
CA LEU A 228 15.16 14.00 3.40
C LEU A 228 15.43 12.50 3.40
N ARG A 229 16.07 11.99 2.35
CA ARG A 229 16.42 10.56 2.22
C ARG A 229 17.21 10.05 3.41
N ASP A 230 18.26 10.77 3.80
CA ASP A 230 19.17 10.34 4.86
C ASP A 230 18.49 10.37 6.24
N THR A 231 17.48 11.23 6.43
CA THR A 231 16.71 11.32 7.67
C THR A 231 15.62 10.24 7.77
N LEU A 232 15.10 9.77 6.64
CA LEU A 232 14.07 8.73 6.63
C LEU A 232 14.63 7.33 6.97
N PRO A 233 13.83 6.47 7.62
CA PRO A 233 14.12 5.05 7.73
C PRO A 233 14.24 4.41 6.35
N GLU A 234 15.12 3.42 6.20
CA GLU A 234 15.41 2.76 4.91
C GLU A 234 14.14 2.27 4.19
N ALA A 235 13.21 1.65 4.92
CA ALA A 235 11.93 1.18 4.40
C ALA A 235 11.03 2.28 3.79
N LYS A 236 11.34 3.57 4.02
CA LYS A 236 10.60 4.73 3.50
C LYS A 236 11.39 5.55 2.47
N ARG A 237 12.60 5.13 2.07
CA ARG A 237 13.49 5.84 1.13
C ARG A 237 13.16 5.57 -0.35
N ASN A 238 11.89 5.57 -0.73
CA ASN A 238 11.51 5.53 -2.15
C ASN A 238 11.37 6.96 -2.69
N ALA A 239 11.70 7.17 -3.97
CA ALA A 239 11.71 8.49 -4.59
C ALA A 239 10.37 9.23 -4.48
N MET A 240 9.27 8.56 -4.83
CA MET A 240 7.93 9.15 -4.82
C MET A 240 7.54 9.72 -3.45
N HIS A 241 7.86 9.01 -2.38
CA HIS A 241 7.58 9.48 -1.02
C HIS A 241 8.45 10.68 -0.63
N ILE A 242 9.73 10.68 -0.99
CA ILE A 242 10.64 11.79 -0.71
C ILE A 242 10.24 13.05 -1.49
N VAL A 243 9.91 12.91 -2.78
CA VAL A 243 9.42 14.02 -3.61
C VAL A 243 8.10 14.55 -3.04
N GLY A 244 7.15 13.68 -2.68
CA GLY A 244 5.89 14.12 -2.06
C GLY A 244 6.05 14.77 -0.68
N LEU A 245 7.17 14.55 0.03
CA LEU A 245 7.53 15.33 1.22
C LEU A 245 8.06 16.71 0.81
N ALA A 246 8.97 16.77 -0.16
CA ALA A 246 9.54 18.02 -0.67
C ALA A 246 8.47 18.95 -1.27
N ASP A 247 7.51 18.41 -2.03
CA ASP A 247 6.36 19.14 -2.59
C ASP A 247 5.51 19.84 -1.51
N ARG A 248 5.51 19.30 -0.28
CA ARG A 248 4.81 19.89 0.88
C ARG A 248 5.69 20.82 1.70
N GLY A 249 6.85 21.20 1.16
CA GLY A 249 7.85 22.04 1.81
C GLY A 249 8.62 21.35 2.94
N ILE A 250 8.51 20.03 3.08
CA ILE A 250 9.22 19.30 4.14
C ILE A 250 10.69 19.20 3.78
N THR A 251 11.55 19.50 4.76
CA THR A 251 13.00 19.33 4.65
C THR A 251 13.52 18.27 5.63
N GLY A 252 14.79 17.88 5.51
CA GLY A 252 15.43 17.00 6.49
C GLY A 252 15.37 17.54 7.93
N HIS A 253 15.40 18.87 8.10
CA HIS A 253 15.22 19.50 9.41
C HIS A 253 13.81 19.24 9.97
N HIS A 254 12.76 19.45 9.15
CA HIS A 254 11.38 19.18 9.56
C HIS A 254 11.17 17.73 10.00
N LEU A 255 11.72 16.76 9.27
CA LEU A 255 11.68 15.35 9.67
C LEU A 255 12.36 15.12 11.03
N LYS A 256 13.51 15.76 11.29
CA LYS A 256 14.21 15.68 12.59
C LYS A 256 13.51 16.44 13.72
N THR A 257 12.68 17.42 13.41
CA THR A 257 12.00 18.30 14.37
C THR A 257 10.59 17.80 14.72
N TYR A 258 9.80 17.42 13.72
CA TYR A 258 8.41 16.97 13.87
C TYR A 258 8.25 15.45 13.78
N GLY A 259 9.20 14.74 13.16
CA GLY A 259 9.16 13.28 12.99
C GLY A 259 8.35 12.86 11.75
N ALA A 260 8.71 11.70 11.18
CA ALA A 260 8.17 11.24 9.91
C ALA A 260 6.63 11.18 9.87
N ARG A 261 5.95 10.68 10.92
CA ARG A 261 4.49 10.59 10.92
C ARG A 261 3.77 11.93 10.83
N ALA A 262 4.36 13.00 11.38
CA ALA A 262 3.79 14.33 11.28
C ALA A 262 4.01 14.89 9.86
N CYS A 263 5.24 14.78 9.34
CA CYS A 263 5.57 15.20 7.98
C CYS A 263 4.84 14.39 6.90
N ASP A 264 4.44 13.15 7.17
CA ASP A 264 3.61 12.34 6.28
C ASP A 264 2.19 12.92 6.16
N ARG A 265 1.72 13.71 7.14
CA ARG A 265 0.34 14.20 7.21
C ARG A 265 0.20 15.70 6.94
N PHE A 266 1.15 16.50 7.38
CA PHE A 266 1.06 17.96 7.38
C PHE A 266 2.22 18.56 6.59
N SER A 267 1.96 19.69 5.93
CA SER A 267 2.99 20.50 5.30
C SER A 267 3.86 21.24 6.33
N ALA A 268 5.03 21.73 5.89
CA ALA A 268 5.90 22.54 6.75
C ALA A 268 5.19 23.79 7.26
N VAL A 269 4.51 24.51 6.35
CA VAL A 269 3.78 25.76 6.66
C VAL A 269 2.70 25.51 7.71
N GLU A 270 1.92 24.43 7.60
CA GLU A 270 0.90 24.10 8.58
C GLU A 270 1.48 23.81 9.96
N MET A 271 2.58 23.05 10.03
CA MET A 271 3.23 22.71 11.30
C MET A 271 3.84 23.95 11.98
N ASP A 272 4.51 24.81 11.22
CA ASP A 272 5.12 26.03 11.76
C ASP A 272 4.04 27.05 12.20
N ALA A 273 2.93 27.14 11.47
CA ALA A 273 1.81 28.02 11.81
C ALA A 273 0.92 27.46 12.95
N ALA A 274 1.09 26.19 13.34
CA ALA A 274 0.22 25.57 14.35
C ALA A 274 0.37 26.16 15.76
N GLY A 275 1.49 26.83 16.05
CA GLY A 275 1.77 27.37 17.38
C GLY A 275 1.87 26.29 18.47
N LEU A 276 2.17 25.05 18.08
CA LEU A 276 2.38 23.92 19.00
C LEU A 276 3.87 23.59 19.09
N PRO A 277 4.38 23.18 20.27
CA PRO A 277 5.74 22.67 20.36
C PRO A 277 5.94 21.45 19.44
N PRO A 278 7.07 21.35 18.70
CA PRO A 278 7.31 20.22 17.79
C PRO A 278 7.24 18.86 18.46
N ALA A 279 7.69 18.76 19.72
CA ALA A 279 7.60 17.54 20.52
C ALA A 279 6.14 17.09 20.72
N VAL A 280 5.20 18.03 20.88
CA VAL A 280 3.76 17.75 21.03
C VAL A 280 3.18 17.26 19.69
N ILE A 281 3.45 17.95 18.59
CA ILE A 281 2.99 17.53 17.25
C ILE A 281 3.49 16.12 16.95
N ARG A 282 4.78 15.85 17.17
CA ARG A 282 5.38 14.52 17.02
C ARG A 282 4.65 13.47 17.84
N SER A 283 4.43 13.77 19.12
CA SER A 283 3.83 12.83 20.06
C SER A 283 2.39 12.49 19.65
N LEU A 284 1.59 13.50 19.34
CA LEU A 284 0.18 13.35 18.96
C LEU A 284 0.02 12.69 17.58
N ALA A 285 0.85 13.03 16.59
CA ALA A 285 0.89 12.31 15.31
C ALA A 285 1.22 10.82 15.50
N GLY A 286 2.03 10.50 16.51
CA GLY A 286 2.34 9.14 16.92
C GLY A 286 1.16 8.37 17.52
N ALA A 287 0.23 9.06 18.18
CA ALA A 287 -0.93 8.45 18.85
C ALA A 287 -1.95 7.87 17.86
N GLY A 288 -2.05 8.45 16.66
CA GLY A 288 -3.04 8.04 15.66
C GLY A 288 -4.45 8.56 15.96
N VAL A 289 -4.58 9.55 16.84
CA VAL A 289 -5.84 10.21 17.22
C VAL A 289 -5.80 11.66 16.77
N GLY A 290 -6.90 12.14 16.17
CA GLY A 290 -6.99 13.44 15.53
C GLY A 290 -6.49 13.47 14.09
N THR A 291 -7.21 14.20 13.25
CA THR A 291 -6.97 14.27 11.80
C THR A 291 -6.19 15.52 11.39
N ASP A 292 -6.23 16.59 12.19
CA ASP A 292 -5.60 17.87 11.86
C ASP A 292 -4.88 18.53 13.06
N LEU A 293 -4.16 19.63 12.79
CA LEU A 293 -3.42 20.38 13.81
C LEU A 293 -4.33 21.24 14.71
N VAL A 294 -5.57 21.54 14.29
CA VAL A 294 -6.56 22.23 15.14
C VAL A 294 -6.96 21.31 16.28
N ASP A 295 -7.16 20.04 15.98
CA ASP A 295 -7.47 19.00 16.93
C ASP A 295 -6.31 18.72 17.89
N PHE A 296 -5.07 18.73 17.40
CA PHE A 296 -3.89 18.65 18.27
C PHE A 296 -3.83 19.82 19.25
N ARG A 297 -4.18 21.04 18.82
CA ARG A 297 -4.28 22.19 19.72
C ARG A 297 -5.35 22.01 20.79
N LYS A 298 -6.53 21.50 20.42
CA LYS A 298 -7.60 21.23 21.39
C LYS A 298 -7.17 20.17 22.42
N LEU A 299 -6.54 19.08 21.96
CA LEU A 299 -6.01 18.04 22.84
C LEU A 299 -4.93 18.59 23.78
N HIS A 300 -3.97 19.34 23.25
CA HIS A 300 -2.91 19.96 24.04
C HIS A 300 -3.47 20.93 25.10
N SER A 301 -4.42 21.77 24.71
CA SER A 301 -5.10 22.71 25.63
C SER A 301 -5.90 21.99 26.73
N ALA A 302 -6.34 20.76 26.48
CA ALA A 302 -6.98 19.91 27.48
C ALA A 302 -5.99 19.18 28.40
N GLY A 303 -4.68 19.36 28.21
CA GLY A 303 -3.63 18.74 29.03
C GLY A 303 -2.97 17.50 28.42
N TYR A 304 -3.34 17.10 27.20
CA TYR A 304 -2.66 16.00 26.51
C TYR A 304 -1.35 16.47 25.86
N THR A 305 -0.24 16.32 26.58
CA THR A 305 1.10 16.70 26.09
C THR A 305 1.90 15.53 25.51
N LYS A 306 1.45 14.30 25.76
CA LYS A 306 2.08 13.05 25.31
C LYS A 306 1.09 12.22 24.51
N GLY A 307 1.54 11.63 23.41
CA GLY A 307 0.75 10.74 22.56
C GLY A 307 0.36 9.44 23.26
N ALA A 308 1.17 8.96 24.22
CA ALA A 308 0.82 7.81 25.05
C ALA A 308 -0.45 8.07 25.87
N ASP A 309 -0.56 9.25 26.51
CA ASP A 309 -1.71 9.65 27.31
C ASP A 309 -3.01 9.68 26.46
N VAL A 310 -2.95 10.23 25.25
CA VAL A 310 -4.10 10.25 24.32
C VAL A 310 -4.47 8.84 23.87
N LYS A 311 -3.47 8.00 23.59
CA LYS A 311 -3.66 6.63 23.11
C LYS A 311 -4.25 5.74 24.20
N ASP A 312 -3.80 5.90 25.43
CA ASP A 312 -4.31 5.18 26.60
C ASP A 312 -5.74 5.60 26.90
N ALA A 313 -6.05 6.91 26.87
CA ALA A 313 -7.41 7.42 26.96
C ALA A 313 -8.32 6.87 25.84
N SER A 314 -7.88 6.98 24.58
CA SER A 314 -8.63 6.52 23.41
C SER A 314 -8.94 5.03 23.46
N ARG A 315 -7.98 4.20 23.89
CA ARG A 315 -8.17 2.75 24.08
C ARG A 315 -9.06 2.44 25.27
N ALA A 316 -8.88 3.14 26.39
CA ALA A 316 -9.68 2.93 27.58
C ALA A 316 -11.16 3.23 27.34
N MET A 317 -11.44 4.29 26.55
CA MET A 317 -12.79 4.72 26.22
C MET A 317 -13.36 4.09 24.95
N GLY A 318 -12.57 3.36 24.17
CA GLY A 318 -13.01 2.79 22.89
C GLY A 318 -13.38 3.82 21.83
N THR A 319 -12.82 5.04 21.87
CA THR A 319 -13.20 6.13 20.96
C THR A 319 -12.00 6.97 20.50
N THR A 320 -12.10 7.55 19.32
CA THR A 320 -11.17 8.56 18.79
C THR A 320 -11.80 9.96 18.72
N ASP A 321 -13.05 10.13 19.19
CA ASP A 321 -13.73 11.43 19.23
C ASP A 321 -13.05 12.38 20.22
N ILE A 322 -12.44 13.43 19.69
CA ILE A 322 -11.65 14.40 20.46
C ILE A 322 -12.50 15.15 21.48
N ARG A 323 -13.77 15.45 21.18
CA ARG A 323 -14.64 16.15 22.14
C ARG A 323 -14.85 15.30 23.39
N THR A 324 -15.08 14.00 23.21
CA THR A 324 -15.20 13.02 24.30
C THR A 324 -13.90 12.89 25.08
N LEU A 325 -12.76 12.73 24.40
CA LEU A 325 -11.45 12.62 25.05
C LEU A 325 -11.09 13.87 25.87
N ILE A 326 -11.41 15.06 25.38
CA ILE A 326 -11.19 16.33 26.08
C ILE A 326 -12.08 16.42 27.33
N LYS A 327 -13.36 16.04 27.23
CA LYS A 327 -14.26 16.03 28.39
C LYS A 327 -13.75 15.09 29.48
N ALA A 328 -13.34 13.88 29.12
CA ALA A 328 -12.78 12.92 30.06
C ALA A 328 -11.47 13.42 30.70
N ARG A 329 -10.59 14.06 29.92
CA ARG A 329 -9.28 14.53 30.38
C ARG A 329 -9.33 15.53 31.54
N LYS A 330 -10.43 16.30 31.62
CA LYS A 330 -10.68 17.25 32.72
C LYS A 330 -10.74 16.58 34.09
N HIS A 331 -10.95 15.26 34.12
CA HIS A 331 -11.18 14.51 35.35
C HIS A 331 -10.12 13.43 35.60
N ALA A 332 -9.69 12.72 34.55
CA ALA A 332 -8.69 11.65 34.67
C ALA A 332 -7.65 11.73 33.55
N THR A 333 -6.42 11.29 33.85
CA THR A 333 -5.39 11.05 32.84
C THR A 333 -5.71 9.79 32.03
N GLY A 334 -5.14 9.66 30.83
CA GLY A 334 -5.19 8.44 30.03
C GLY A 334 -4.63 7.22 30.75
N GLU A 335 -3.54 7.42 31.51
CA GLU A 335 -2.96 6.36 32.35
C GLU A 335 -3.95 5.85 33.39
N GLN A 336 -4.59 6.74 34.16
CA GLN A 336 -5.62 6.37 35.13
C GLN A 336 -6.80 5.66 34.45
N MET A 337 -7.29 6.18 33.32
CA MET A 337 -8.37 5.53 32.56
C MET A 337 -7.99 4.12 32.10
N ALA A 338 -6.75 3.91 31.63
CA ALA A 338 -6.25 2.60 31.21
C ALA A 338 -6.16 1.61 32.37
N VAL A 339 -5.71 2.04 33.56
CA VAL A 339 -5.68 1.19 34.77
C VAL A 339 -7.09 0.67 35.09
N TYR A 340 -8.10 1.55 35.11
CA TYR A 340 -9.48 1.16 35.40
C TYR A 340 -10.12 0.33 34.28
N LYS A 341 -9.83 0.62 32.99
CA LYS A 341 -10.27 -0.22 31.86
C LYS A 341 -9.75 -1.65 32.00
N ASN A 342 -8.47 -1.81 32.35
CA ASN A 342 -7.85 -3.14 32.43
C ASN A 342 -8.45 -3.98 33.56
N ALA A 343 -8.75 -3.37 34.71
CA ALA A 343 -9.38 -4.06 35.84
C ALA A 343 -10.85 -4.41 35.56
N THR A 344 -11.63 -3.48 35.01
CA THR A 344 -13.08 -3.67 34.81
C THR A 344 -13.42 -4.40 33.50
N ARG A 345 -12.48 -4.42 32.54
CA ARG A 345 -12.66 -4.89 31.16
C ARG A 345 -13.75 -4.17 30.36
N LYS A 346 -14.37 -3.11 30.90
CA LYS A 346 -15.43 -2.31 30.25
C LYS A 346 -14.88 -0.99 29.75
N ASP A 347 -15.38 -0.51 28.61
CA ASP A 347 -15.00 0.81 28.09
C ASP A 347 -15.37 1.90 29.09
N ILE A 348 -14.46 2.85 29.28
CA ILE A 348 -14.60 3.96 30.22
C ILE A 348 -15.46 5.05 29.57
N THR A 349 -16.56 5.41 30.22
CA THR A 349 -17.39 6.55 29.82
C THR A 349 -16.84 7.86 30.38
N VAL A 350 -17.41 9.00 29.98
CA VAL A 350 -17.07 10.31 30.58
C VAL A 350 -17.44 10.35 32.07
N VAL A 351 -18.53 9.68 32.46
CA VAL A 351 -18.96 9.57 33.86
C VAL A 351 -17.97 8.74 34.66
N ASP A 352 -17.46 7.64 34.09
CA ASP A 352 -16.40 6.85 34.71
C ASP A 352 -15.12 7.67 34.90
N ALA A 353 -14.72 8.48 33.92
CA ALA A 353 -13.56 9.38 34.04
C ALA A 353 -13.74 10.41 35.17
N GLN A 354 -14.96 10.94 35.34
CA GLN A 354 -15.32 11.80 36.48
C GLN A 354 -15.16 11.08 37.81
N ALA A 355 -15.68 9.86 37.90
CA ALA A 355 -15.57 9.02 39.09
C ALA A 355 -14.10 8.71 39.42
N ILE A 356 -13.29 8.32 38.43
CA ILE A 356 -11.85 8.07 38.58
C ILE A 356 -11.14 9.32 39.14
N GLY A 357 -11.46 10.50 38.64
CA GLY A 357 -10.90 11.76 39.15
C GLY A 357 -11.24 12.04 40.61
N ARG A 358 -12.48 11.70 41.04
CA ARG A 358 -12.90 11.84 42.45
C ARG A 358 -12.23 10.80 43.35
N LEU A 359 -12.16 9.54 42.90
CA LEU A 359 -11.46 8.46 43.59
C LEU A 359 -9.97 8.80 43.81
N ALA A 360 -9.30 9.34 42.78
CA ALA A 360 -7.91 9.77 42.90
C ALA A 360 -7.72 10.87 43.95
N LYS A 361 -8.65 11.83 44.05
CA LYS A 361 -8.61 12.86 45.12
C LYS A 361 -8.80 12.28 46.52
N ALA A 362 -9.55 11.17 46.64
CA ALA A 362 -9.71 10.43 47.88
C ALA A 362 -8.54 9.47 48.18
N GLY A 363 -7.46 9.50 47.40
CA GLY A 363 -6.29 8.62 47.58
C GLY A 363 -6.46 7.22 47.00
N ILE A 364 -7.50 7.00 46.18
CA ILE A 364 -7.76 5.75 45.48
C ILE A 364 -7.26 5.88 44.04
N SER A 365 -6.06 5.36 43.78
CA SER A 365 -5.43 5.37 42.45
C SER A 365 -5.61 4.05 41.69
N GLU A 366 -5.92 2.97 42.39
CA GLU A 366 -6.03 1.63 41.81
C GLU A 366 -7.41 0.99 42.10
N PRO A 367 -8.01 0.29 41.12
CA PRO A 367 -9.27 -0.43 41.28
C PRO A 367 -9.25 -1.46 42.42
N ASP A 368 -8.10 -2.06 42.71
CA ASP A 368 -7.95 -3.07 43.76
C ASP A 368 -8.21 -2.50 45.16
N GLN A 369 -8.00 -1.21 45.37
CA GLN A 369 -8.33 -0.54 46.63
C GLN A 369 -9.85 -0.46 46.86
N LEU A 370 -10.67 -0.63 45.82
CA LEU A 370 -12.13 -0.68 45.91
C LEU A 370 -12.67 -2.06 46.34
N LYS A 371 -11.81 -3.08 46.49
CA LYS A 371 -12.24 -4.45 46.87
C LYS A 371 -12.94 -4.49 48.22
N ALA A 372 -12.51 -3.69 49.19
CA ALA A 372 -13.13 -3.62 50.51
C ALA A 372 -14.59 -3.14 50.42
N TRP A 373 -14.85 -2.05 49.69
CA TRP A 373 -16.22 -1.56 49.46
C TRP A 373 -17.05 -2.55 48.66
N THR A 374 -16.47 -3.14 47.61
CA THR A 374 -17.19 -4.13 46.77
C THR A 374 -17.56 -5.38 47.56
N GLY A 375 -16.66 -5.86 48.43
CA GLY A 375 -16.89 -7.03 49.27
C GLY A 375 -17.88 -6.78 50.41
N ALA A 376 -18.05 -5.52 50.84
CA ALA A 376 -19.02 -5.15 51.87
C ALA A 376 -20.47 -5.16 51.36
N VAL A 377 -20.69 -5.01 50.06
CA VAL A 377 -22.02 -4.90 49.46
C VAL A 377 -22.77 -6.23 49.53
N HIS A 378 -23.91 -6.25 50.23
CA HIS A 378 -24.84 -7.37 50.16
C HIS A 378 -25.60 -7.39 48.83
N SER A 379 -25.44 -8.46 48.04
CA SER A 379 -25.97 -8.55 46.68
C SER A 379 -27.49 -8.38 46.59
N THR A 380 -28.23 -8.81 47.61
CA THR A 380 -29.70 -8.71 47.65
C THR A 380 -30.17 -7.25 47.72
N ALA A 381 -29.39 -6.33 48.31
CA ALA A 381 -29.73 -4.92 48.35
C ALA A 381 -29.73 -4.26 46.97
N ASN A 382 -28.90 -4.78 46.05
CA ASN A 382 -28.72 -4.21 44.72
C ASN A 382 -29.46 -4.98 43.63
N TRP A 383 -30.54 -5.67 43.98
CA TRP A 383 -31.27 -6.55 43.06
C TRP A 383 -31.88 -5.80 41.86
N ASP A 384 -32.18 -4.51 42.01
CA ASP A 384 -32.77 -3.63 40.98
C ASP A 384 -31.85 -2.47 40.60
N LEU A 385 -30.55 -2.58 40.86
CA LEU A 385 -29.60 -1.53 40.50
C LEU A 385 -29.60 -1.34 38.98
N ASP A 386 -29.71 -0.09 38.51
CA ASP A 386 -29.68 0.20 37.08
C ASP A 386 -28.35 -0.28 36.49
N ARG A 387 -28.44 -1.28 35.60
CA ARG A 387 -27.28 -1.89 34.96
C ARG A 387 -26.51 -0.93 34.07
N ASN A 388 -27.10 0.20 33.71
CA ASN A 388 -26.47 1.26 32.94
C ASN A 388 -25.73 2.28 33.82
N GLN A 389 -25.93 2.24 35.14
CA GLN A 389 -25.24 3.14 36.05
C GLN A 389 -23.75 2.78 36.15
N SER A 390 -22.91 3.80 36.25
CA SER A 390 -21.48 3.62 36.47
C SER A 390 -21.24 3.13 37.90
N ILE A 391 -20.76 1.90 38.03
CA ILE A 391 -20.34 1.34 39.32
C ILE A 391 -19.21 2.20 39.93
N LEU A 392 -18.32 2.75 39.10
CA LEU A 392 -17.26 3.64 39.59
C LEU A 392 -17.83 4.92 40.19
N ALA A 393 -18.88 5.48 39.58
CA ALA A 393 -19.55 6.66 40.11
C ALA A 393 -20.17 6.40 41.47
N ILE A 394 -20.85 5.25 41.63
CA ILE A 394 -21.42 4.82 42.92
C ILE A 394 -20.34 4.74 43.99
N HIS A 395 -19.21 4.06 43.72
CA HIS A 395 -18.11 3.95 44.68
C HIS A 395 -17.50 5.30 45.01
N ALA A 396 -17.38 6.19 44.01
CA ALA A 396 -16.90 7.55 44.24
C ALA A 396 -17.85 8.34 45.16
N ASP A 397 -19.16 8.24 44.96
CA ASP A 397 -20.17 8.93 45.77
C ASP A 397 -20.14 8.46 47.24
N ILE A 398 -20.03 7.15 47.46
CA ILE A 398 -19.95 6.55 48.81
C ILE A 398 -18.68 7.00 49.55
N ILE A 399 -17.53 6.96 48.86
CA ILE A 399 -16.24 7.33 49.46
C ILE A 399 -16.21 8.84 49.74
N GLU A 400 -16.74 9.66 48.84
CA GLU A 400 -16.85 11.11 49.04
C GLU A 400 -17.79 11.47 50.20
N ALA A 401 -18.83 10.67 50.43
CA ALA A 401 -19.70 10.78 51.62
C ALA A 401 -19.02 10.30 52.93
N GLY A 402 -17.79 9.79 52.88
CA GLY A 402 -17.07 9.33 54.08
C GLY A 402 -17.52 7.96 54.60
N ILE A 403 -18.26 7.18 53.80
CA ILE A 403 -18.77 5.87 54.20
C ILE A 403 -17.64 4.83 54.11
N THR A 404 -17.33 4.19 55.24
CA THR A 404 -16.36 3.10 55.33
C THR A 404 -16.93 1.78 54.79
N PRO A 405 -16.09 0.79 54.42
CA PRO A 405 -16.56 -0.53 54.01
C PRO A 405 -17.51 -1.18 55.04
N ASP A 406 -17.17 -1.11 56.34
CA ASP A 406 -18.01 -1.71 57.40
C ASP A 406 -19.39 -1.05 57.45
N LYS A 407 -19.43 0.29 57.39
CA LYS A 407 -20.69 1.04 57.41
C LYS A 407 -21.54 0.76 56.17
N LEU A 408 -20.91 0.64 54.99
CA LEU A 408 -21.60 0.24 53.77
C LEU A 408 -22.19 -1.18 53.89
N GLY A 409 -21.45 -2.09 54.54
CA GLY A 409 -21.94 -3.43 54.85
C GLY A 409 -23.19 -3.39 55.72
N GLU A 410 -23.19 -2.60 56.79
CA GLU A 410 -24.39 -2.41 57.63
C GLU A 410 -25.58 -1.86 56.82
N MET A 411 -25.35 -0.83 56.00
CA MET A 411 -26.40 -0.19 55.18
C MET A 411 -27.03 -1.18 54.20
N THR A 412 -26.21 -1.92 53.45
CA THR A 412 -26.70 -2.89 52.46
C THR A 412 -27.37 -4.10 53.11
N ARG A 413 -26.90 -4.57 54.28
CA ARG A 413 -27.61 -5.61 55.05
C ARG A 413 -28.93 -5.11 55.65
N ALA A 414 -29.01 -3.83 55.98
CA ALA A 414 -30.27 -3.16 56.31
C ALA A 414 -31.17 -2.94 55.08
N GLY A 415 -30.73 -3.27 53.87
CA GLY A 415 -31.53 -3.19 52.64
C GLY A 415 -31.44 -1.86 51.90
N ILE A 416 -30.62 -0.92 52.35
CA ILE A 416 -30.36 0.32 51.61
C ILE A 416 -29.44 -0.03 50.42
N PRO A 417 -29.86 0.22 49.17
CA PRO A 417 -29.06 -0.11 48.01
C PRO A 417 -27.83 0.81 47.93
N VAL A 418 -26.79 0.33 47.27
CA VAL A 418 -25.46 0.95 47.26
C VAL A 418 -25.48 2.37 46.66
N ASP A 419 -26.34 2.64 45.68
CA ASP A 419 -26.54 3.92 45.02
C ASP A 419 -27.29 4.95 45.88
N GLU A 420 -28.00 4.51 46.91
CA GLU A 420 -28.71 5.38 47.86
C GLU A 420 -27.92 5.61 49.16
N ALA A 421 -26.88 4.82 49.42
CA ALA A 421 -26.14 4.80 50.70
C ALA A 421 -25.65 6.19 51.15
N GLY A 422 -25.21 7.04 50.22
CA GLY A 422 -24.76 8.41 50.51
C GLY A 422 -25.80 9.27 51.22
N GLN A 423 -27.09 9.05 50.97
CA GLN A 423 -28.20 9.80 51.60
C GLN A 423 -28.43 9.40 53.06
N TYR A 424 -27.89 8.26 53.48
CA TYR A 424 -28.12 7.67 54.80
C TYR A 424 -26.88 7.71 55.70
N THR A 425 -25.82 8.42 55.31
CA THR A 425 -24.54 8.51 56.02
C THR A 425 -24.71 8.82 57.51
N ASP A 426 -25.54 9.81 57.85
CA ASP A 426 -25.77 10.26 59.24
C ASP A 426 -26.98 9.59 59.92
N THR A 427 -27.57 8.57 59.28
CA THR A 427 -28.77 7.91 59.82
C THR A 427 -28.39 6.96 60.96
N ALA A 428 -28.92 7.24 62.16
CA ALA A 428 -28.67 6.43 63.35
C ALA A 428 -29.33 5.04 63.29
N ASP A 429 -30.57 4.96 62.79
CA ASP A 429 -31.31 3.71 62.63
C ASP A 429 -31.44 3.32 61.16
N LEU A 430 -30.42 2.60 60.69
CA LEU A 430 -30.36 2.08 59.33
C LEU A 430 -31.43 1.01 59.05
N TRP A 431 -31.84 0.24 60.06
CA TRP A 431 -32.81 -0.83 59.87
C TRP A 431 -34.18 -0.24 59.52
N THR A 432 -34.65 0.74 60.28
CA THR A 432 -35.90 1.44 59.96
C THR A 432 -35.81 2.17 58.63
N ALA A 433 -34.69 2.86 58.35
CA ALA A 433 -34.49 3.58 57.10
C ALA A 433 -34.51 2.67 55.85
N GLY A 434 -34.03 1.43 55.99
CA GLY A 434 -34.03 0.43 54.93
C GLY A 434 -35.38 -0.25 54.66
N GLN A 435 -36.39 -0.05 55.52
CA GLN A 435 -37.66 -0.79 55.45
C GLN A 435 -38.33 -0.70 54.07
N LYS A 436 -38.39 0.51 53.49
CA LYS A 436 -39.01 0.71 52.17
C LYS A 436 -38.37 -0.14 51.06
N PHE A 437 -37.07 -0.36 51.13
CA PHE A 437 -36.33 -1.11 50.11
C PHE A 437 -36.51 -2.62 50.31
N ARG A 438 -36.53 -3.09 51.56
CA ARG A 438 -36.89 -4.47 51.89
C ARG A 438 -38.33 -4.80 51.45
N ASP A 439 -39.29 -3.92 51.72
CA ASP A 439 -40.69 -4.07 51.26
C ASP A 439 -40.76 -4.15 49.72
N THR A 440 -39.97 -3.33 49.03
CA THR A 440 -39.89 -3.35 47.56
C THR A 440 -39.29 -4.66 47.04
N TYR A 441 -38.25 -5.18 47.70
CA TYR A 441 -37.68 -6.49 47.39
C TYR A 441 -38.70 -7.63 47.60
N ASP A 442 -39.41 -7.64 48.73
CA ASP A 442 -40.41 -8.66 49.06
C ASP A 442 -41.58 -8.64 48.05
N ALA A 443 -42.02 -7.45 47.64
CA ALA A 443 -43.02 -7.29 46.58
C ALA A 443 -42.51 -7.84 45.24
N ALA A 444 -41.24 -7.61 44.90
CA ALA A 444 -40.62 -8.13 43.68
C ALA A 444 -40.47 -9.67 43.71
N GLN A 445 -40.09 -10.26 44.85
CA GLN A 445 -40.04 -11.72 45.02
C GLN A 445 -41.43 -12.34 44.90
N THR A 446 -42.42 -11.73 45.56
CA THR A 446 -43.84 -12.15 45.45
C THR A 446 -44.31 -12.14 44.00
N ARG A 447 -44.00 -11.07 43.25
CA ARG A 447 -44.31 -10.97 41.82
C ARG A 447 -43.61 -12.07 41.00
N LYS A 448 -42.35 -12.41 41.30
CA LYS A 448 -41.62 -13.51 40.65
C LYS A 448 -42.26 -14.88 40.91
N VAL A 449 -42.77 -15.13 42.11
CA VAL A 449 -43.54 -16.34 42.44
C VAL A 449 -44.85 -16.37 41.64
N GLN A 450 -45.62 -15.29 41.66
CA GLN A 450 -46.90 -15.19 40.92
C GLN A 450 -46.74 -15.40 39.42
N THR A 451 -45.64 -14.89 38.85
CA THR A 451 -45.29 -15.04 37.44
C THR A 451 -44.51 -16.33 37.14
N LYS A 452 -44.34 -17.22 38.13
CA LYS A 452 -43.68 -18.53 38.04
C LYS A 452 -42.21 -18.49 37.60
N TRP A 453 -41.52 -17.37 37.82
CA TRP A 453 -40.07 -17.26 37.60
C TRP A 453 -39.26 -18.00 38.68
N ILE A 454 -39.80 -18.06 39.90
CA ILE A 454 -39.26 -18.81 41.04
C ILE A 454 -40.40 -19.57 41.72
N ARG A 455 -40.06 -20.62 42.49
CA ARG A 455 -41.04 -21.45 43.21
C ARG A 455 -41.51 -20.82 44.52
N GLU A 456 -40.58 -20.21 45.25
CA GLU A 456 -40.80 -19.61 46.56
C GLU A 456 -40.05 -18.28 46.65
N ALA A 457 -40.59 -17.32 47.40
CA ALA A 457 -39.95 -16.03 47.61
C ALA A 457 -38.71 -16.24 48.48
N THR A 458 -37.57 -15.69 48.06
CA THR A 458 -36.37 -15.65 48.91
C THR A 458 -36.56 -14.58 49.97
N PRO A 459 -36.56 -14.90 51.28
CA PRO A 459 -36.69 -13.89 52.32
C PRO A 459 -35.44 -13.02 52.42
N TRP A 460 -35.58 -11.83 53.02
CA TRP A 460 -34.43 -11.01 53.37
C TRP A 460 -33.52 -11.75 54.37
N ALA A 461 -32.22 -11.77 54.11
CA ALA A 461 -31.27 -12.66 54.81
C ALA A 461 -30.88 -12.21 56.25
N PHE A 462 -31.26 -10.99 56.64
CA PHE A 462 -30.86 -10.38 57.91
C PHE A 462 -32.07 -9.95 58.73
N THR A 463 -31.88 -9.78 60.03
CA THR A 463 -32.85 -9.13 60.92
C THR A 463 -32.28 -7.86 61.53
N GLU A 464 -33.10 -7.14 62.30
CA GLU A 464 -32.67 -5.99 63.10
C GLU A 464 -31.50 -6.33 64.03
N ASP A 465 -31.45 -7.55 64.56
CA ASP A 465 -30.39 -7.98 65.48
C ASP A 465 -29.10 -8.38 64.74
N THR A 466 -29.19 -8.85 63.49
CA THR A 466 -28.05 -9.45 62.79
C THR A 466 -27.45 -8.59 61.67
N TYR A 467 -28.13 -7.55 61.21
CA TYR A 467 -27.61 -6.72 60.10
C TYR A 467 -26.31 -5.99 60.44
N ARG A 468 -26.01 -5.74 61.72
CA ARG A 468 -24.77 -5.08 62.14
C ARG A 468 -23.58 -6.04 62.13
N THR A 469 -23.75 -7.24 62.69
CA THR A 469 -22.68 -8.24 62.81
C THR A 469 -22.43 -8.98 61.49
N GLY A 470 -23.44 -9.06 60.61
CA GLY A 470 -23.35 -9.79 59.35
C GLY A 470 -23.65 -11.28 59.46
N ASP A 471 -24.18 -11.74 60.60
CA ASP A 471 -24.58 -13.13 60.81
C ASP A 471 -25.94 -13.38 60.12
N ALA A 472 -25.92 -13.90 58.89
CA ALA A 472 -27.16 -14.23 58.16
C ALA A 472 -27.94 -15.36 58.86
N GLN A 473 -29.28 -15.36 58.69
CA GLN A 473 -30.18 -16.39 59.24
C GLN A 473 -30.06 -17.76 58.55
#